data_AF-A0A7Y6XST3-F1
#
_entry.id   AF-A0A7Y6XST3-F1
#
_cell.length_a   1.000
_cell.length_b   1.000
_cell.length_c   1.000
_cell.angle_alpha   90.00
_cell.angle_beta   90.00
_cell.angle_gamma   90.00
#
_symmetry.space_group_name_H-M   'P 1'
#
loop_
_entity.id
_entity.type
_entity.pdbx_description
1 polymer ?
#
loop_
_entity_poly.entity_id
_entity_poly.type
_entity_poly.pdbx_seq_one_letter_code
_entity_poly.pdbx_strand_id
1 'polypeptide(L)'
;MSPTLVIALIGGYFLMLIVIARLTSRGANTQTFFTANRQSPWYLVAFGMIGASLSGVTFISVPGEVGNSFFSYFQVVIGYLLGYFVIGAVLMPLYYRLNLVSIYGYLEQRFGFWSYKTGSGFFLLSRVVGASFRLFLVAIVLQTALFDAFGVPFWVSVMVTIL
;
A
#
# COMPACT_ATOMS: atom_id res chain seq x y z
N MET A 1 -4.04 19.17 -19.19
CA MET A 1 -2.78 18.52 -19.61
C MET A 1 -3.02 17.82 -20.93
N SER A 2 -2.02 17.69 -21.82
CA SER A 2 -2.22 16.92 -23.05
C SER A 2 -2.45 15.43 -22.72
N PRO A 3 -3.54 14.79 -23.19
CA PRO A 3 -3.79 13.36 -23.00
C PRO A 3 -2.59 12.47 -23.39
N THR A 4 -1.87 12.87 -24.45
CA THR A 4 -0.68 12.14 -24.93
C THR A 4 0.46 12.15 -23.93
N LEU A 5 0.67 13.26 -23.22
CA LEU A 5 1.70 13.37 -22.18
C LEU A 5 1.35 12.47 -20.99
N VAL A 6 0.08 12.42 -20.59
CA VAL A 6 -0.39 11.56 -19.50
C VAL A 6 -0.14 10.09 -19.83
N ILE A 7 -0.50 9.65 -21.04
CA ILE A 7 -0.25 8.28 -21.49
C ILE A 7 1.25 7.97 -21.51
N ALA A 8 2.08 8.87 -22.05
CA ALA A 8 3.53 8.66 -22.13
C ALA A 8 4.17 8.52 -20.74
N LEU A 9 3.77 9.35 -19.77
CA LEU A 9 4.29 9.30 -18.40
C LEU A 9 3.89 8.00 -17.70
N ILE A 10 2.60 7.62 -17.78
CA ILE A 10 2.10 6.39 -17.17
C ILE A 10 2.78 5.18 -17.81
N GLY A 11 2.82 5.10 -19.14
CA GLY A 11 3.45 4.01 -19.87
C GLY A 11 4.94 3.86 -19.56
N GLY A 12 5.68 4.98 -19.54
CA GLY A 12 7.09 4.99 -19.19
C GLY A 12 7.36 4.54 -17.75
N TYR A 13 6.54 4.98 -16.80
CA TYR A 13 6.63 4.57 -15.40
C TYR A 13 6.38 3.06 -15.23
N PHE A 14 5.32 2.51 -15.82
CA PHE A 14 5.04 1.07 -15.74
C PHE A 14 6.12 0.23 -16.43
N LEU A 15 6.63 0.69 -17.58
CA LEU A 15 7.73 0.00 -18.26
C LEU A 15 8.98 -0.05 -17.37
N MET A 16 9.33 1.05 -16.72
CA MET A 16 10.45 1.10 -15.76
C MET A 16 10.24 0.10 -14.61
N LEU A 17 9.04 0.07 -14.02
CA LEU A 17 8.71 -0.88 -12.95
C LEU A 17 8.84 -2.34 -13.41
N ILE A 18 8.34 -2.67 -14.60
CA ILE A 18 8.43 -4.03 -15.16
C ILE A 18 9.89 -4.43 -15.40
N VAL A 19 10.71 -3.51 -15.93
CA VAL A 19 12.15 -3.74 -16.14
C VAL A 19 12.84 -4.02 -14.80
N ILE A 20 12.63 -3.16 -13.80
CA ILE A 20 13.21 -3.35 -12.46
C ILE A 20 12.76 -4.70 -11.87
N ALA A 21 11.46 -5.01 -11.92
CA ALA A 21 10.92 -6.26 -11.39
C ALA A 21 11.53 -7.50 -12.07
N ARG A 22 11.73 -7.48 -13.40
CA ARG A 22 12.39 -8.59 -14.12
C ARG A 22 13.86 -8.76 -13.74
N LEU A 23 14.57 -7.65 -13.49
CA LEU A 23 15.98 -7.70 -13.09
C LEU A 23 16.15 -8.21 -11.66
N THR A 24 15.22 -7.89 -10.75
CA THR A 24 15.32 -8.20 -9.32
C THR A 24 14.64 -9.50 -8.88
N SER A 25 13.73 -10.07 -9.67
CA SER A 25 12.95 -11.26 -9.29
C SER A 25 13.65 -12.61 -9.47
N ARG A 26 14.87 -12.65 -10.00
CA ARG A 26 15.59 -13.91 -10.29
C ARG A 26 15.99 -14.65 -9.00
N GLY A 27 15.53 -15.89 -8.86
CA GLY A 27 15.94 -16.79 -7.77
C GLY A 27 15.19 -16.62 -6.44
N ALA A 28 14.08 -15.88 -6.41
CA ALA A 28 13.29 -15.71 -5.19
C ALA A 28 12.54 -17.01 -4.80
N ASN A 29 12.71 -17.44 -3.54
CA ASN A 29 11.89 -18.47 -2.92
C ASN A 29 10.89 -17.83 -1.92
N THR A 30 10.02 -18.63 -1.31
CA THR A 30 8.99 -18.14 -0.37
C THR A 30 9.56 -17.30 0.78
N GLN A 31 10.72 -17.69 1.33
CA GLN A 31 11.37 -16.94 2.43
C GLN A 31 11.92 -15.60 1.95
N THR A 32 12.52 -15.60 0.76
CA THR A 32 13.01 -14.38 0.11
C THR A 32 11.85 -13.44 -0.24
N PHE A 33 10.72 -13.99 -0.68
CA PHE A 33 9.53 -13.21 -1.04
C PHE A 33 8.88 -12.54 0.18
N PHE A 34 8.67 -13.26 1.27
CA PHE A 34 7.95 -12.71 2.43
C PHE A 34 8.83 -11.97 3.43
N THR A 35 10.10 -12.35 3.58
CA THR A 35 10.97 -11.80 4.64
C THR A 35 12.26 -11.22 4.11
N ALA A 36 12.54 -11.32 2.80
CA ALA A 36 13.84 -10.97 2.21
C ALA A 36 15.02 -11.60 2.97
N ASN A 37 14.80 -12.84 3.48
CA ASN A 37 15.73 -13.57 4.34
C ASN A 37 16.18 -12.80 5.60
N ARG A 38 15.44 -11.77 6.01
CA ARG A 38 15.77 -10.84 7.11
C ARG A 38 17.13 -10.15 6.95
N GLN A 39 17.61 -10.00 5.72
CA GLN A 39 18.91 -9.41 5.39
C GLN A 39 18.80 -8.00 4.79
N SER A 40 17.59 -7.47 4.60
CA SER A 40 17.39 -6.15 4.03
C SER A 40 17.98 -5.05 4.93
N PRO A 41 18.82 -4.16 4.38
CA PRO A 41 19.27 -2.97 5.10
C PRO A 41 18.10 -2.14 5.62
N TRP A 42 18.19 -1.68 6.88
CA TRP A 42 17.09 -1.01 7.56
C TRP A 42 16.58 0.23 6.83
N TYR A 43 17.46 0.98 6.16
CA TYR A 43 17.08 2.18 5.41
C TYR A 43 16.25 1.85 4.17
N LEU A 44 16.55 0.74 3.47
CA LEU A 44 15.72 0.27 2.35
C LEU A 44 14.34 -0.16 2.84
N VAL A 45 14.27 -0.84 3.99
CA VAL A 45 13.00 -1.20 4.63
C VAL A 45 12.22 0.06 5.00
N ALA A 46 12.85 1.06 5.60
CA ALA A 46 12.21 2.32 5.97
C ALA A 46 11.61 3.05 4.76
N PHE A 47 12.37 3.18 3.66
CA PHE A 47 11.85 3.76 2.41
C PHE A 47 10.67 2.97 1.84
N GLY A 48 10.78 1.63 1.81
CA GLY A 48 9.69 0.77 1.37
C GLY A 48 8.44 0.88 2.24
N MET A 49 8.61 0.99 3.56
CA MET A 49 7.50 1.17 4.51
C MET A 49 6.77 2.49 4.29
N ILE A 50 7.48 3.60 4.05
CA ILE A 50 6.84 4.88 3.75
C ILE A 50 6.01 4.76 2.46
N GLY A 51 6.59 4.15 1.42
CA GLY A 51 5.89 3.92 0.14
C GLY A 51 4.65 3.01 0.28
N ALA A 52 4.71 2.01 1.15
CA ALA A 52 3.58 1.10 1.41
C ALA A 52 2.48 1.72 2.29
N SER A 53 2.84 2.65 3.17
CA SER A 53 1.89 3.34 4.06
C SER A 53 1.14 4.47 3.38
N LEU A 54 1.74 5.11 2.37
CA LEU A 54 1.12 6.18 1.59
C LEU A 54 0.40 5.64 0.36
N SER A 55 -0.66 6.31 -0.08
CA SER A 55 -1.40 5.93 -1.28
C SER A 55 -1.92 7.14 -2.04
N GLY A 56 -2.40 6.92 -3.27
CA GLY A 56 -3.07 7.96 -4.06
C GLY A 56 -4.25 8.60 -3.33
N VAL A 57 -4.96 7.83 -2.47
CA VAL A 57 -6.01 8.37 -1.59
C VAL A 57 -5.43 9.47 -0.72
N THR A 58 -4.34 9.19 -0.01
CA THR A 58 -3.68 10.14 0.91
C THR A 58 -3.21 11.39 0.19
N PHE A 59 -2.62 11.26 -0.99
CA PHE A 59 -2.12 12.38 -1.78
C PHE A 59 -3.23 13.33 -2.24
N ILE A 60 -4.44 12.83 -2.49
CA ILE A 60 -5.58 13.64 -2.92
C ILE A 60 -6.34 14.16 -1.69
N SER A 61 -6.62 13.28 -0.73
CA SER A 61 -7.54 13.57 0.37
C SER A 61 -6.95 14.47 1.44
N VAL A 62 -5.67 14.30 1.81
CA VAL A 62 -5.07 15.08 2.91
C VAL A 62 -4.96 16.57 2.55
N PRO A 63 -4.45 16.96 1.37
CA PRO A 63 -4.46 18.37 0.97
C PRO A 63 -5.88 18.93 0.82
N GLY A 64 -6.82 18.14 0.28
CA GLY A 64 -8.23 18.52 0.22
C GLY A 64 -8.79 18.84 1.61
N GLU A 65 -8.45 18.01 2.59
CA GLU A 65 -8.89 18.20 3.98
C GLU A 65 -8.20 19.37 4.67
N VAL A 66 -6.98 19.74 4.27
CA VAL A 66 -6.37 20.99 4.74
C VAL A 66 -7.19 22.21 4.31
N GLY A 67 -7.80 22.17 3.13
CA GLY A 67 -8.73 23.22 2.68
C GLY A 67 -10.01 23.31 3.53
N ASN A 68 -10.47 22.20 4.09
CA ASN A 68 -11.71 22.14 4.89
C ASN A 68 -11.47 22.40 6.38
N SER A 69 -10.43 21.79 6.92
CA SER A 69 -10.21 21.62 8.37
C SER A 69 -8.76 21.94 8.78
N PHE A 70 -8.03 22.70 7.94
CA PHE A 70 -6.64 23.11 8.18
C PHE A 70 -5.73 21.92 8.56
N PHE A 71 -4.82 22.12 9.51
CA PHE A 71 -3.87 21.09 9.93
C PHE A 71 -4.42 20.12 10.98
N SER A 72 -5.73 19.94 11.11
CA SER A 72 -6.32 18.99 12.07
C SER A 72 -5.78 17.56 11.89
N TYR A 73 -5.63 17.10 10.64
CA TYR A 73 -5.05 15.79 10.32
C TYR A 73 -3.59 15.64 10.78
N PHE A 74 -2.84 16.73 10.96
CA PHE A 74 -1.44 16.67 11.38
C PHE A 74 -1.26 16.05 12.78
N GLN A 75 -2.27 16.19 13.66
CA GLN A 75 -2.28 15.54 14.97
C GLN A 75 -2.20 14.01 14.84
N VAL A 76 -2.89 13.44 13.84
CA VAL A 76 -2.85 12.01 13.53
C VAL A 76 -1.45 11.60 13.07
N VAL A 77 -0.81 12.43 12.24
CA VAL A 77 0.57 12.21 11.77
C VAL A 77 1.57 12.15 12.93
N ILE A 78 1.45 13.06 13.91
CA ILE A 78 2.26 13.02 15.15
C ILE A 78 1.99 11.72 15.91
N GLY A 79 0.73 11.30 16.01
CA GLY A 79 0.35 10.02 16.62
C GLY A 79 1.02 8.81 15.97
N TYR A 80 1.21 8.82 14.65
CA TYR A 80 1.92 7.75 13.95
C TYR A 80 3.38 7.61 14.39
N LEU A 81 4.06 8.71 14.74
CA LEU A 81 5.45 8.65 15.23
C LEU A 81 5.55 7.84 16.54
N LEU A 82 4.63 8.08 17.48
CA LEU A 82 4.54 7.31 18.71
C LEU A 82 4.19 5.85 18.43
N GLY A 83 3.25 5.60 17.52
CA GLY A 83 2.90 4.25 17.09
C GLY A 83 4.10 3.48 16.51
N TYR A 84 4.89 4.12 15.64
CA TYR A 84 6.10 3.52 15.08
C TYR A 84 7.17 3.27 16.13
N PHE A 85 7.31 4.13 17.13
CA PHE A 85 8.21 3.89 18.25
C PHE A 85 7.81 2.62 19.01
N VAL A 86 6.52 2.45 19.33
CA VAL A 86 6.02 1.22 19.99
C VAL A 86 6.21 -0.01 19.11
N ILE A 87 5.92 0.09 17.81
CA ILE A 87 6.14 -1.02 16.86
C ILE A 87 7.62 -1.42 16.88
N GLY A 88 8.53 -0.45 16.73
CA GLY A 88 9.97 -0.71 16.68
C GLY A 88 10.56 -1.24 17.99
N ALA A 89 10.15 -0.68 19.13
CA ALA A 89 10.72 -1.01 20.43
C ALA A 89 10.11 -2.26 21.08
N VAL A 90 8.84 -2.59 20.77
CA VAL A 90 8.10 -3.64 21.46
C VAL A 90 7.70 -4.78 20.51
N LEU A 91 7.01 -4.46 19.43
CA LEU A 91 6.40 -5.48 18.57
C LEU A 91 7.44 -6.16 17.67
N MET A 92 8.37 -5.40 17.08
CA MET A 92 9.40 -5.95 16.20
C MET A 92 10.31 -6.95 16.92
N PRO A 93 10.87 -6.68 18.13
CA PRO A 93 11.65 -7.65 18.87
C PRO A 93 10.88 -8.95 19.17
N LEU A 94 9.59 -8.83 19.50
CA LEU A 94 8.72 -9.98 19.76
C LEU A 94 8.55 -10.84 18.51
N TYR A 95 8.21 -10.24 17.36
CA TYR A 95 7.95 -10.97 16.13
C TYR A 95 9.21 -11.64 15.56
N TYR A 96 10.36 -10.98 15.70
CA TYR A 96 11.65 -11.58 15.31
C TYR A 96 12.03 -12.75 16.21
N ARG A 97 11.84 -12.63 17.54
CA ARG A 97 12.11 -13.72 18.49
C ARG A 97 11.26 -14.97 18.18
N LEU A 98 10.00 -14.75 17.82
CA LEU A 98 9.05 -15.82 17.49
C LEU A 98 9.16 -16.31 16.04
N ASN A 99 10.09 -15.75 15.24
CA ASN A 99 10.30 -16.08 13.82
C ASN A 99 9.02 -16.01 12.97
N LEU A 100 8.11 -15.10 13.31
CA LEU A 100 6.82 -14.99 12.63
C LEU A 100 6.98 -14.44 11.21
N VAL A 101 6.23 -15.02 10.27
CA VAL A 101 6.03 -14.47 8.92
C VAL A 101 4.80 -13.54 8.89
N SER A 102 3.77 -13.88 9.67
CA SER A 102 2.55 -13.09 9.84
C SER A 102 2.39 -12.69 11.30
N ILE A 103 2.09 -11.42 11.55
CA ILE A 103 1.81 -10.92 12.91
C ILE A 103 0.64 -11.66 13.57
N TYR A 104 -0.31 -12.18 12.78
CA TYR A 104 -1.45 -12.93 13.30
C TYR A 104 -1.05 -14.31 13.83
N GLY A 105 0.12 -14.84 13.45
CA GLY A 105 0.66 -16.06 14.05
C GLY A 105 0.93 -15.93 15.55
N TYR A 106 1.15 -14.70 16.03
CA TYR A 106 1.21 -14.42 17.47
C TYR A 106 -0.13 -14.73 18.17
N LEU A 107 -1.26 -14.41 17.52
CA LEU A 107 -2.59 -14.68 18.09
C LEU A 107 -2.86 -16.18 18.22
N GLU A 108 -2.36 -16.99 17.28
CA GLU A 108 -2.48 -18.44 17.36
C GLU A 108 -1.76 -18.99 18.59
N GLN A 109 -0.51 -18.57 18.80
CA GLN A 109 0.29 -19.02 19.94
C GLN A 109 -0.28 -18.52 21.27
N ARG A 110 -0.79 -17.29 21.32
CA ARG A 110 -1.20 -16.64 22.56
C ARG A 110 -2.64 -16.93 22.96
N PHE A 111 -3.54 -17.08 22.00
CA PHE A 111 -4.99 -17.14 22.20
C PHE A 111 -5.68 -18.29 21.44
N GLY A 112 -4.98 -18.97 20.55
CA GLY A 112 -5.46 -20.14 19.84
C GLY A 112 -5.96 -19.87 18.41
N PHE A 113 -6.37 -20.96 17.76
CA PHE A 113 -6.70 -21.01 16.34
C PHE A 113 -7.77 -20.01 15.91
N TRP A 114 -8.86 -19.89 16.68
CA TRP A 114 -9.97 -19.01 16.32
C TRP A 114 -9.58 -17.52 16.39
N SER A 115 -8.74 -17.12 17.34
CA SER A 115 -8.21 -15.75 17.40
C SER A 115 -7.34 -15.42 16.18
N TYR A 116 -6.51 -16.36 15.74
CA TYR A 116 -5.73 -16.23 14.52
C TYR A 116 -6.62 -16.10 13.27
N LYS A 117 -7.61 -16.99 13.10
CA LYS A 117 -8.52 -16.96 11.95
C LYS A 117 -9.34 -15.68 11.89
N THR A 118 -9.86 -15.22 13.02
CA THR A 118 -10.61 -13.97 13.10
C THR A 118 -9.72 -12.77 12.77
N GLY A 119 -8.54 -12.67 13.39
CA GLY A 119 -7.62 -11.55 13.15
C GLY A 119 -7.13 -11.47 11.68
N SER A 120 -6.73 -12.61 11.12
CA SER A 120 -6.31 -12.68 9.71
C SER A 120 -7.47 -12.49 8.73
N GLY A 121 -8.68 -12.93 9.07
CA GLY A 121 -9.89 -12.68 8.30
C GLY A 121 -10.23 -11.19 8.20
N PHE A 122 -10.27 -10.49 9.34
CA PHE A 122 -10.50 -9.03 9.34
C PHE A 122 -9.39 -8.26 8.63
N PHE A 123 -8.14 -8.73 8.72
CA PHE A 123 -7.05 -8.15 7.94
C PHE A 123 -7.34 -8.24 6.44
N LEU A 124 -7.62 -9.43 5.93
CA LEU A 124 -7.91 -9.63 4.51
C LEU A 124 -9.11 -8.79 4.07
N LEU A 125 -10.19 -8.77 4.86
CA LEU A 125 -11.35 -7.93 4.59
C LEU A 125 -10.97 -6.45 4.49
N SER A 126 -10.24 -5.92 5.47
CA SER A 126 -9.80 -4.51 5.46
C SER A 126 -8.89 -4.20 4.27
N ARG A 127 -8.04 -5.15 3.86
CA ARG A 127 -7.14 -5.00 2.72
C ARG A 127 -7.89 -5.00 1.40
N VAL A 128 -8.88 -5.88 1.23
CA VAL A 128 -9.75 -5.92 0.06
C VAL A 128 -10.53 -4.62 -0.07
N VAL A 129 -11.22 -4.21 0.99
CA VAL A 129 -12.00 -2.96 1.00
C VAL A 129 -11.10 -1.75 0.69
N GLY A 130 -9.95 -1.64 1.36
CA GLY A 130 -9.01 -0.55 1.13
C GLY A 130 -8.40 -0.55 -0.29
N ALA A 131 -8.17 -1.72 -0.88
CA ALA A 131 -7.70 -1.84 -2.27
C ALA A 131 -8.78 -1.41 -3.27
N SER A 132 -10.03 -1.83 -3.06
CA SER A 132 -11.16 -1.45 -3.91
C SER A 132 -11.37 0.07 -3.95
N PHE A 133 -11.32 0.75 -2.79
CA PHE A 133 -11.41 2.21 -2.75
C PHE A 133 -10.24 2.91 -3.47
N ARG A 134 -9.02 2.40 -3.33
CA ARG A 134 -7.86 2.93 -4.06
C ARG A 134 -8.03 2.80 -5.57
N LEU A 135 -8.44 1.63 -6.05
CA LEU A 135 -8.69 1.40 -7.48
C LEU A 135 -9.82 2.29 -8.01
N PHE A 136 -10.89 2.47 -7.23
CA PHE A 136 -11.98 3.37 -7.59
C PHE A 136 -11.52 4.83 -7.74
N LEU A 137 -10.69 5.33 -6.81
CA LEU A 137 -10.12 6.68 -6.95
C LEU A 137 -9.21 6.80 -8.16
N VAL A 138 -8.39 5.78 -8.47
CA VAL A 138 -7.56 5.79 -9.67
C VAL A 138 -8.43 5.85 -10.93
N ALA A 139 -9.54 5.10 -10.98
CA ALA A 139 -10.48 5.15 -12.10
C ALA A 139 -11.11 6.55 -12.28
N ILE A 140 -11.46 7.24 -11.20
CA ILE A 140 -11.96 8.63 -11.25
C ILE A 140 -10.88 9.58 -11.79
N VAL A 141 -9.64 9.45 -11.30
CA VAL A 141 -8.54 10.31 -11.74
C VAL A 141 -8.24 10.07 -13.23
N LEU A 142 -8.20 8.82 -13.68
CA LEU A 142 -8.01 8.50 -15.10
C LEU A 142 -9.21 8.95 -15.96
N GLN A 143 -10.44 8.85 -15.43
CA GLN A 143 -11.62 9.37 -16.12
C GLN A 143 -11.44 10.85 -16.45
N THR A 144 -11.21 11.64 -15.41
CA THR A 144 -11.14 13.11 -15.52
C THR A 144 -9.89 13.61 -16.23
N ALA A 145 -8.76 12.93 -16.06
CA ALA A 145 -7.48 13.37 -16.65
C ALA A 145 -7.27 12.89 -18.09
N LEU A 146 -7.93 11.81 -18.51
CA LEU A 146 -7.66 11.14 -19.80
C LEU A 146 -8.94 10.81 -20.57
N PHE A 147 -9.81 9.98 -20.00
CA PHE A 147 -10.88 9.34 -20.75
C PHE A 147 -12.03 10.27 -21.14
N ASP A 148 -12.32 11.30 -20.33
CA ASP A 148 -13.29 12.35 -20.66
C ASP A 148 -12.91 13.08 -21.97
N ALA A 149 -11.61 13.30 -22.21
CA ALA A 149 -11.14 13.94 -23.44
C ALA A 149 -11.39 13.10 -24.71
N PHE A 150 -11.59 11.78 -24.54
CA PHE A 150 -11.90 10.86 -25.63
C PHE A 150 -13.37 10.43 -25.65
N GLY A 151 -14.22 11.01 -24.78
CA GLY A 151 -15.64 10.66 -24.69
C GLY A 151 -15.91 9.24 -24.20
N VAL A 152 -14.96 8.62 -23.49
CA VAL A 152 -15.09 7.26 -22.98
C VAL A 152 -15.99 7.28 -21.73
N PRO A 153 -17.05 6.46 -21.67
CA PRO A 153 -17.97 6.46 -20.53
C PRO A 153 -17.33 5.81 -19.30
N PHE A 154 -17.69 6.30 -18.11
CA PHE A 154 -17.06 5.94 -16.84
C PHE A 154 -16.98 4.42 -16.58
N TRP A 155 -18.02 3.66 -16.92
CA TRP A 155 -18.02 2.21 -16.72
C TRP A 155 -16.91 1.51 -17.52
N VAL A 156 -16.56 2.00 -18.71
CA VAL A 156 -15.43 1.47 -19.51
C VAL A 156 -14.12 1.76 -18.80
N SER A 157 -13.94 2.98 -18.30
CA SER A 157 -12.74 3.37 -17.57
C SER A 157 -12.53 2.54 -16.30
N VAL A 158 -13.62 2.24 -15.59
CA VAL A 158 -13.61 1.32 -14.44
C VAL A 158 -13.17 -0.08 -14.88
N MET A 159 -13.74 -0.62 -15.96
CA MET A 159 -13.33 -1.93 -16.48
C MET A 159 -11.84 -1.96 -16.87
N VAL A 160 -11.35 -0.94 -17.56
CA VAL A 160 -9.94 -0.85 -17.99
C VAL A 160 -8.96 -0.68 -16.81
N THR A 161 -9.39 0.00 -15.74
CA THR A 161 -8.52 0.29 -14.59
C THR A 161 -8.48 -0.85 -13.57
N ILE A 162 -9.58 -1.63 -13.47
CA ILE A 162 -9.74 -2.66 -12.44
C ILE A 162 -9.42 -4.06 -12.95
N LEU A 163 -9.63 -4.36 -14.25
CA LEU A 163 -9.31 -5.66 -14.86
C LEU A 163 -7.83 -5.73 -15.31
#